data_AF-A0A8J4B0Q8-F1
#
_entry.id   AF-A0A8J4B0Q8-F1
#
_cell.length_a   1.000
_cell.length_b   1.000
_cell.length_c   1.000
_cell.angle_alpha   90.00
_cell.angle_beta   90.00
_cell.angle_gamma   90.00
#
_symmetry.space_group_name_H-M   'P 1'
#
loop_
_entity.id
_entity.type
_entity.pdbx_description
1 polymer ?
#
loop_
_entity_poly.entity_id
_entity_poly.type
_entity_poly.pdbx_seq_one_letter_code
_entity_poly.pdbx_strand_id
1 'polypeptide(L)'
;MKGDLKEVRKEMEKSKKEAVKKEKTLLEALKEMEERYDEVKKDNDEVKKDNDEVKKDNDEMKKKYDKMEEGFKKMEDRVVVLEEDSDRYRAVIKRHVVSQVHEGLQRKYGVKEEDQQWDSYLAMVFGQDSNWFRSYGLAVKDIALVEKGSGTPYEQGNIAAHRPSKAAVKRHIKALSKEDAAWTSWWKIAKATKHR
;
A
#
# COMPACT_ATOMS: atom_id res chain seq x y z
N MET A 1 -79.59 -68.54 22.28
CA MET A 1 -78.36 -69.34 22.41
C MET A 1 -77.73 -69.75 21.08
N LYS A 2 -78.39 -70.48 20.16
CA LYS A 2 -77.76 -70.84 18.85
C LYS A 2 -77.66 -69.69 17.82
N GLY A 3 -78.51 -68.68 17.91
CA GLY A 3 -78.47 -67.47 17.06
C GLY A 3 -77.31 -66.54 17.43
N ASP A 4 -77.18 -66.26 18.73
CA ASP A 4 -76.16 -65.37 19.31
C ASP A 4 -74.73 -65.83 19.00
N LEU A 5 -74.46 -67.14 19.01
CA LEU A 5 -73.16 -67.73 18.66
C LEU A 5 -72.77 -67.55 17.18
N LYS A 6 -73.75 -67.49 16.26
CA LYS A 6 -73.47 -67.28 14.83
C LYS A 6 -73.08 -65.83 14.53
N GLU A 7 -73.69 -64.89 15.25
CA GLU A 7 -73.43 -63.46 15.11
C GLU A 7 -72.04 -63.10 15.66
N VAL A 8 -71.72 -63.57 16.87
CA VAL A 8 -70.38 -63.43 17.47
C VAL A 8 -69.28 -64.00 16.55
N ARG A 9 -69.52 -65.13 15.91
CA ARG A 9 -68.56 -65.72 14.94
C ARG A 9 -68.37 -64.85 13.71
N LYS A 10 -69.43 -64.22 13.20
CA LYS A 10 -69.38 -63.34 12.02
C LYS A 10 -68.63 -62.05 12.33
N GLU A 11 -68.85 -61.48 13.51
CA GLU A 11 -68.09 -60.31 14.00
C GLU A 11 -66.61 -60.66 14.20
N MET A 12 -66.32 -61.80 14.82
CA MET A 12 -64.94 -62.27 15.01
C MET A 12 -64.20 -62.45 13.67
N GLU A 13 -64.85 -63.02 12.66
CA GLU A 13 -64.28 -63.14 11.31
C GLU A 13 -64.08 -61.79 10.63
N LYS A 14 -64.98 -60.83 10.83
CA LYS A 14 -64.82 -59.45 10.32
C LYS A 14 -63.63 -58.76 10.99
N SER A 15 -63.56 -58.79 12.32
CA SER A 15 -62.44 -58.22 13.08
C SER A 15 -61.10 -58.87 12.73
N LYS A 16 -61.07 -60.18 12.50
CA LYS A 16 -59.87 -60.90 12.06
C LYS A 16 -59.41 -60.42 10.69
N LYS A 17 -60.31 -60.26 9.72
CA LYS A 17 -59.99 -59.72 8.39
C LYS A 17 -59.46 -58.29 8.47
N GLU A 18 -60.04 -57.45 9.31
CA GLU A 18 -59.56 -56.08 9.54
C GLU A 18 -58.18 -56.06 10.20
N ALA A 19 -57.92 -56.93 11.17
CA ALA A 19 -56.61 -57.08 11.81
C ALA A 19 -55.53 -57.48 10.81
N VAL A 20 -55.79 -58.49 9.97
CA VAL A 20 -54.87 -58.93 8.90
C VAL A 20 -54.59 -57.80 7.91
N LYS A 21 -55.61 -57.01 7.55
CA LYS A 21 -55.42 -55.85 6.66
C LYS A 21 -54.52 -54.80 7.31
N LYS A 22 -54.72 -54.49 8.60
CA LYS A 22 -53.90 -53.53 9.35
C LYS A 22 -52.46 -54.01 9.50
N GLU A 23 -52.27 -55.30 9.81
CA GLU A 23 -50.95 -55.91 9.90
C GLU A 23 -50.18 -55.80 8.58
N LYS A 24 -50.83 -56.09 7.46
CA LYS A 24 -50.24 -55.91 6.13
C LYS A 24 -49.80 -54.46 5.88
N THR A 25 -50.66 -53.48 6.19
CA THR A 25 -50.30 -52.06 6.01
C THR A 25 -49.18 -51.60 6.92
N LEU A 26 -49.08 -52.15 8.15
CA LEU A 26 -47.99 -51.84 9.06
C LEU A 26 -46.67 -52.42 8.57
N LEU A 27 -46.67 -53.63 8.02
CA LEU A 27 -45.48 -54.24 7.42
C LEU A 27 -44.98 -53.44 6.20
N GLU A 28 -45.89 -52.96 5.36
CA GLU A 28 -45.56 -52.08 4.23
C GLU A 28 -44.95 -50.75 4.73
N ALA A 29 -45.55 -50.12 5.74
CA ALA A 29 -45.02 -48.89 6.32
C ALA A 29 -43.67 -49.06 7.02
N LEU A 30 -43.42 -50.20 7.68
CA LEU A 30 -42.13 -50.51 8.29
C LEU A 30 -41.04 -50.66 7.23
N LYS A 31 -41.36 -51.32 6.11
CA LYS A 31 -40.44 -51.47 4.99
C LYS A 31 -40.08 -50.11 4.37
N GLU A 32 -41.07 -49.25 4.15
CA GLU A 32 -40.84 -47.88 3.66
C GLU A 32 -39.99 -47.05 4.63
N MET A 33 -40.18 -47.23 5.94
CA MET A 33 -39.38 -46.53 6.95
C MET A 33 -37.93 -47.01 6.95
N GLU A 34 -37.68 -48.31 6.77
CA GLU A 34 -36.35 -48.89 6.67
C GLU A 34 -35.61 -48.38 5.43
N GLU A 35 -36.28 -48.37 4.28
CA GLU A 35 -35.73 -47.81 3.02
C GLU A 35 -35.36 -46.32 3.19
N ARG A 36 -36.23 -45.52 3.81
CA ARG A 36 -35.93 -44.10 4.11
C ARG A 36 -34.78 -43.91 5.10
N TYR A 37 -34.66 -44.79 6.09
CA TYR A 37 -33.57 -44.71 7.05
C TYR A 37 -32.21 -44.94 6.38
N ASP A 38 -32.14 -45.91 5.46
CA ASP A 38 -30.92 -46.18 4.69
C ASP A 38 -30.55 -45.03 3.75
N GLU A 39 -31.55 -44.40 3.11
CA GLU A 39 -31.34 -43.18 2.31
C GLU A 39 -30.77 -42.03 3.16
N VAL A 40 -31.41 -41.70 4.29
CA VAL A 40 -30.94 -40.64 5.20
C VAL A 40 -29.53 -40.92 5.72
N LYS A 41 -29.22 -42.18 6.00
CA LYS A 41 -27.88 -42.58 6.45
C LYS A 41 -26.84 -42.33 5.37
N LYS A 42 -27.15 -42.68 4.12
CA LYS A 42 -26.26 -42.44 2.98
C LYS A 42 -26.02 -40.94 2.76
N ASP A 43 -27.09 -40.14 2.76
CA ASP A 43 -27.01 -38.68 2.60
C ASP A 43 -26.16 -38.05 3.71
N ASN A 44 -26.31 -38.51 4.95
CA ASN A 44 -25.50 -38.03 6.07
C ASN A 44 -24.01 -38.36 5.92
N ASP A 45 -23.68 -39.52 5.34
CA ASP A 45 -22.29 -39.89 5.08
C ASP A 45 -21.69 -39.09 3.91
N GLU A 46 -22.50 -38.69 2.93
CA GLU A 46 -22.08 -37.74 1.87
C GLU A 46 -21.82 -36.35 2.45
N VAL A 47 -22.75 -35.81 3.25
CA VAL A 47 -22.58 -34.50 3.92
C VAL A 47 -21.33 -34.45 4.80
N LYS A 48 -20.96 -35.54 5.46
CA LYS A 48 -19.71 -35.60 6.25
C LYS A 48 -18.48 -35.46 5.37
N LYS A 49 -18.45 -36.14 4.21
CA LYS A 49 -17.33 -36.06 3.27
C LYS A 49 -17.19 -34.64 2.73
N ASP A 50 -18.30 -34.04 2.32
CA ASP A 50 -18.32 -32.66 1.80
C ASP A 50 -17.83 -31.67 2.87
N ASN A 51 -18.25 -31.86 4.13
CA ASN A 51 -17.80 -31.01 5.24
C ASN A 51 -16.29 -31.14 5.51
N ASP A 52 -15.73 -32.34 5.38
CA ASP A 52 -14.29 -32.54 5.54
C ASP A 52 -13.48 -31.95 4.37
N GLU A 53 -14.02 -31.97 3.15
CA GLU A 53 -13.44 -31.27 2.00
C GLU A 53 -13.45 -29.75 2.21
N VAL A 54 -14.58 -29.19 2.64
CA VAL A 54 -14.71 -27.76 2.95
C VAL A 54 -13.71 -27.32 4.03
N LYS A 55 -13.49 -28.13 5.08
CA LYS A 55 -12.47 -27.83 6.10
C LYS A 55 -11.07 -27.75 5.51
N LYS A 56 -10.73 -28.71 4.65
CA LYS A 56 -9.42 -28.75 3.98
C LYS A 56 -9.22 -27.53 3.10
N ASP A 57 -10.21 -27.17 2.30
CA ASP A 57 -10.17 -25.97 1.45
C ASP A 57 -10.02 -24.69 2.28
N ASN A 58 -10.71 -24.61 3.43
CA ASN A 58 -10.60 -23.48 4.34
C ASN A 58 -9.19 -23.36 4.94
N ASP A 59 -8.58 -24.48 5.35
CA ASP A 59 -7.19 -24.50 5.84
C ASP A 59 -6.19 -24.07 4.76
N GLU A 60 -6.40 -24.48 3.51
CA GLU A 60 -5.57 -24.05 2.38
C GLU A 60 -5.73 -22.55 2.10
N MET A 61 -6.96 -22.03 2.14
CA MET A 61 -7.24 -20.60 1.98
C MET A 61 -6.60 -19.76 3.08
N LYS A 62 -6.65 -20.22 4.34
CA LYS A 62 -5.98 -19.56 5.47
C LYS A 62 -4.47 -19.46 5.25
N LYS A 63 -3.82 -20.55 4.83
CA LYS A 63 -2.38 -20.55 4.51
C LYS A 63 -2.03 -19.60 3.36
N LYS A 64 -2.90 -19.47 2.36
CA LYS A 64 -2.72 -18.51 1.25
C LYS A 64 -2.85 -17.07 1.76
N TYR A 65 -3.81 -16.81 2.65
CA TYR A 65 -4.00 -15.50 3.27
C TYR A 65 -2.79 -15.09 4.12
N ASP A 66 -2.31 -15.97 5.00
CA ASP A 66 -1.15 -15.68 5.86
C ASP A 66 0.10 -15.34 5.01
N LYS A 67 0.34 -16.08 3.92
CA LYS A 67 1.44 -15.79 2.98
C LYS A 67 1.26 -14.44 2.27
N MET A 68 0.03 -14.08 1.92
CA MET A 68 -0.27 -12.80 1.28
C MET A 68 -0.02 -11.64 2.25
N GLU A 69 -0.43 -11.77 3.51
CA GLU A 69 -0.20 -10.79 4.58
C GLU A 69 1.30 -10.59 4.83
N GLU A 70 2.08 -11.66 4.94
CA GLU A 70 3.55 -11.57 5.03
C GLU A 70 4.18 -10.87 3.81
N GLY A 71 3.63 -11.12 2.62
CA GLY A 71 4.04 -10.48 1.38
C GLY A 71 3.77 -8.97 1.38
N PHE A 72 2.61 -8.55 1.88
CA PHE A 72 2.26 -7.13 2.03
C PHE A 72 3.20 -6.42 3.01
N LYS A 73 3.44 -7.01 4.18
CA LYS A 73 4.35 -6.42 5.17
C LYS A 73 5.76 -6.19 4.61
N LYS A 74 6.30 -7.18 3.88
CA LYS A 74 7.60 -7.03 3.18
C LYS A 74 7.58 -5.94 2.11
N MET A 75 6.43 -5.72 1.46
CA MET A 75 6.29 -4.66 0.46
C MET A 75 6.26 -3.29 1.14
N GLU A 76 5.54 -3.14 2.25
CA GLU A 76 5.51 -1.91 3.04
C GLU A 76 6.91 -1.53 3.54
N ASP A 77 7.65 -2.48 4.13
CA ASP A 77 9.03 -2.26 4.57
C ASP A 77 9.93 -1.76 3.42
N ARG A 78 9.77 -2.34 2.22
CA ARG A 78 10.51 -1.91 1.02
C ARG A 78 10.10 -0.53 0.54
N VAL A 79 8.82 -0.15 0.66
CA VAL A 79 8.35 1.18 0.30
C VAL A 79 8.98 2.22 1.23
N VAL A 80 8.99 1.98 2.54
CA VAL A 80 9.63 2.88 3.52
C VAL A 80 11.11 3.09 3.18
N VAL A 81 11.86 2.01 2.92
CA VAL A 81 13.28 2.12 2.53
C VAL A 81 13.45 2.93 1.24
N LEU A 82 12.60 2.73 0.23
CA LEU A 82 12.67 3.46 -1.03
C LEU A 82 12.29 4.94 -0.86
N GLU A 83 11.35 5.27 0.03
CA GLU A 83 11.01 6.65 0.39
C GLU A 83 12.19 7.33 1.08
N GLU A 84 12.80 6.68 2.07
CA GLU A 84 14.01 7.19 2.74
C GLU A 84 15.18 7.40 1.75
N ASP A 85 15.45 6.42 0.88
CA ASP A 85 16.49 6.53 -0.14
C ASP A 85 16.19 7.63 -1.16
N SER A 86 14.91 7.80 -1.54
CA SER A 86 14.46 8.91 -2.39
C SER A 86 14.70 10.27 -1.73
N ASP A 87 14.42 10.41 -0.44
CA ASP A 87 14.62 11.66 0.29
C ASP A 87 16.10 11.97 0.47
N ARG A 88 16.93 10.98 0.80
CA ARG A 88 18.39 11.11 0.83
C ARG A 88 18.92 11.52 -0.54
N TYR A 89 18.44 10.89 -1.61
CA TYR A 89 18.86 11.21 -2.98
C TYR A 89 18.42 12.62 -3.39
N ARG A 90 17.21 13.04 -3.02
CA ARG A 90 16.70 14.40 -3.22
C ARG A 90 17.56 15.42 -2.47
N ALA A 91 18.00 15.12 -1.26
CA ALA A 91 18.91 15.99 -0.49
C ALA A 91 20.27 16.14 -1.18
N VAL A 92 20.83 15.06 -1.72
CA VAL A 92 22.07 15.12 -2.54
C VAL A 92 21.89 16.04 -3.74
N ILE A 93 20.75 15.95 -4.44
CA ILE A 93 20.46 16.84 -5.58
C ILE A 93 20.31 18.29 -5.14
N LYS A 94 19.58 18.57 -4.05
CA LYS A 94 19.45 19.92 -3.50
C LYS A 94 20.82 20.51 -3.18
N ARG A 95 21.68 19.77 -2.47
CA ARG A 95 23.07 20.17 -2.16
C ARG A 95 23.88 20.45 -3.42
N HIS A 96 23.77 19.58 -4.44
CA HIS A 96 24.46 19.78 -5.70
C HIS A 96 24.02 21.09 -6.39
N VAL A 97 22.72 21.35 -6.46
CA VAL A 97 22.18 22.58 -7.07
C VAL A 97 22.65 23.82 -6.32
N VAL A 98 22.56 23.82 -4.98
CA VAL A 98 23.02 24.94 -4.14
C VAL A 98 24.51 25.20 -4.35
N SER A 99 25.35 24.16 -4.38
CA SER A 99 26.78 24.33 -4.67
C SER A 99 27.03 24.91 -6.06
N GLN A 100 26.27 24.50 -7.08
CA GLN A 100 26.39 25.08 -8.43
C GLN A 100 25.96 26.56 -8.47
N VAL A 101 24.94 26.94 -7.69
CA VAL A 101 24.54 28.35 -7.52
C VAL A 101 25.66 29.14 -6.88
N HIS A 102 26.19 28.65 -5.76
CA HIS A 102 27.28 29.27 -5.00
C HIS A 102 28.54 29.47 -5.84
N GLU A 103 29.01 28.43 -6.52
CA GLU A 103 30.12 28.49 -7.48
C GLU A 103 29.83 29.50 -8.60
N GLY A 104 28.57 29.59 -9.05
CA GLY A 104 28.14 30.55 -10.05
C GLY A 104 28.20 32.00 -9.58
N LEU A 105 27.69 32.26 -8.38
CA LEU A 105 27.70 33.58 -7.78
C LEU A 105 29.12 34.05 -7.46
N GLN A 106 29.96 33.18 -6.91
CA GLN A 106 31.36 33.54 -6.62
C GLN A 106 32.17 33.83 -7.89
N ARG A 107 31.88 33.14 -9.00
CA ARG A 107 32.51 33.47 -10.29
C ARG A 107 32.06 34.83 -10.85
N LYS A 108 30.82 35.25 -10.57
CA LYS A 108 30.29 36.54 -11.06
C LYS A 108 30.66 37.71 -10.15
N TYR A 109 30.63 37.54 -8.84
CA TYR A 109 30.71 38.64 -7.86
C TYR A 109 31.98 38.59 -6.98
N GLY A 110 32.83 37.58 -7.14
CA GLY A 110 34.03 37.38 -6.33
C GLY A 110 33.85 36.30 -5.29
N VAL A 111 34.95 35.75 -4.80
CA VAL A 111 34.94 34.68 -3.80
C VAL A 111 34.44 35.24 -2.46
N LYS A 112 33.66 34.44 -1.73
CA LYS A 112 33.24 34.77 -0.36
C LYS A 112 34.47 34.80 0.55
N GLU A 113 34.62 35.84 1.37
CA GLU A 113 35.67 35.91 2.40
C GLU A 113 35.59 34.71 3.35
N GLU A 114 36.71 34.23 3.89
CA GLU A 114 36.79 32.97 4.64
C GLU A 114 35.76 32.91 5.79
N ASP A 115 35.72 33.95 6.63
CA ASP A 115 34.86 34.05 7.81
C ASP A 115 33.44 34.55 7.53
N GLN A 116 33.17 35.01 6.30
CA GLN A 116 31.86 35.53 5.95
C GLN A 116 30.82 34.40 5.88
N GLN A 117 29.66 34.59 6.50
CA GLN A 117 28.56 33.63 6.42
C GLN A 117 27.85 33.70 5.05
N TRP A 118 27.24 32.59 4.61
CA TRP A 118 26.60 32.55 3.29
C TRP A 118 25.40 33.47 3.20
N ASP A 119 24.62 33.64 4.26
CA ASP A 119 23.49 34.58 4.32
C ASP A 119 23.94 36.02 4.02
N SER A 120 25.04 36.44 4.63
CA SER A 120 25.63 37.76 4.53
C SER A 120 26.20 37.99 3.13
N TYR A 121 26.90 36.99 2.60
CA TYR A 121 27.39 37.02 1.22
C TYR A 121 26.24 37.09 0.20
N LEU A 122 25.21 36.25 0.35
CA LEU A 122 24.07 36.21 -0.55
C LEU A 122 23.26 37.52 -0.50
N ALA A 123 23.05 38.09 0.69
CA ALA A 123 22.40 39.39 0.86
C ALA A 123 23.21 40.52 0.21
N MET A 124 24.53 40.51 0.39
CA MET A 124 25.44 41.49 -0.24
C MET A 124 25.36 41.43 -1.77
N VAL A 125 25.53 40.25 -2.38
CA VAL A 125 25.48 40.12 -3.85
C VAL A 125 24.09 40.43 -4.41
N PHE A 126 23.03 40.08 -3.68
CA PHE A 126 21.66 40.45 -4.06
C PHE A 126 21.47 41.97 -4.01
N GLY A 127 21.99 42.65 -2.99
CA GLY A 127 21.96 44.11 -2.87
C GLY A 127 22.76 44.79 -3.98
N GLN A 128 23.91 44.23 -4.36
CA GLN A 128 24.77 44.77 -5.41
C GLN A 128 24.12 44.74 -6.80
N ASP A 129 23.32 43.72 -7.12
CA ASP A 129 22.73 43.54 -8.46
C ASP A 129 21.30 42.98 -8.40
N SER A 130 20.43 43.64 -7.63
CA SER A 130 19.07 43.18 -7.39
C SER A 130 18.25 43.04 -8.68
N ASN A 131 18.51 43.88 -9.67
CA ASN A 131 17.81 43.84 -10.96
C ASN A 131 18.13 42.57 -11.74
N TRP A 132 19.37 42.07 -11.68
CA TRP A 132 19.73 40.81 -12.31
C TRP A 132 19.00 39.64 -11.65
N PHE A 133 18.95 39.54 -10.32
CA PHE A 133 18.19 38.49 -9.64
C PHE A 133 16.69 38.54 -9.96
N ARG A 134 16.11 39.75 -9.96
CA ARG A 134 14.70 39.96 -10.34
C ARG A 134 14.40 39.56 -11.79
N SER A 135 15.37 39.68 -12.70
CA SER A 135 15.20 39.19 -14.09
C SER A 135 15.05 37.67 -14.18
N TYR A 136 15.52 36.92 -13.17
CA TYR A 136 15.26 35.50 -13.00
C TYR A 136 14.01 35.21 -12.16
N GLY A 137 13.28 36.24 -11.71
CA GLY A 137 12.10 36.11 -10.87
C GLY A 137 12.41 35.79 -9.41
N LEU A 138 13.61 36.12 -8.91
CA LEU A 138 13.99 35.92 -7.51
C LEU A 138 13.75 37.20 -6.69
N ALA A 139 13.22 37.00 -5.49
CA ALA A 139 13.08 37.99 -4.43
C ALA A 139 14.09 37.73 -3.30
N VAL A 140 14.27 38.71 -2.40
CA VAL A 140 15.19 38.61 -1.26
C VAL A 140 14.88 37.38 -0.39
N LYS A 141 13.59 37.08 -0.16
CA LYS A 141 13.16 35.91 0.62
C LYS A 141 13.65 34.58 0.04
N ASP A 142 13.90 34.52 -1.27
CA ASP A 142 14.28 33.28 -1.97
C ASP A 142 15.76 32.94 -1.74
N ILE A 143 16.54 33.85 -1.13
CA ILE A 143 17.92 33.63 -0.72
C ILE A 143 18.02 32.50 0.32
N ALA A 144 17.07 32.44 1.26
CA ALA A 144 17.03 31.43 2.31
C ALA A 144 17.02 29.99 1.74
N LEU A 145 16.52 29.81 0.51
CA LEU A 145 16.45 28.51 -0.16
C LEU A 145 17.83 27.93 -0.52
N VAL A 146 18.83 28.80 -0.67
CA VAL A 146 20.21 28.42 -1.06
C VAL A 146 21.25 28.77 0.01
N GLU A 147 20.82 29.10 1.22
CA GLU A 147 21.71 29.45 2.33
C GLU A 147 22.44 28.22 2.90
N LYS A 148 23.72 28.35 3.28
CA LYS A 148 24.51 27.30 3.94
C LYS A 148 24.98 27.79 5.31
N GLY A 149 24.87 26.94 6.34
CA GLY A 149 25.33 27.32 7.67
C GLY A 149 24.70 26.50 8.79
N SER A 150 24.95 26.91 10.03
CA SER A 150 24.34 26.30 11.21
C SER A 150 22.83 26.47 11.18
N GLY A 151 22.08 25.38 11.37
CA GLY A 151 20.61 25.40 11.33
C GLY A 151 20.00 25.38 9.92
N THR A 152 20.79 25.32 8.85
CA THR A 152 20.27 25.09 7.49
C THR A 152 20.38 23.60 7.09
N PRO A 153 19.59 23.13 6.11
CA PRO A 153 19.73 21.76 5.58
C PRO A 153 21.08 21.48 4.90
N TYR A 154 21.94 22.50 4.76
CA TYR A 154 23.18 22.48 4.01
C TYR A 154 24.33 22.96 4.91
N GLU A 155 24.93 22.03 5.65
CA GLU A 155 26.07 22.33 6.52
C GLU A 155 27.23 22.96 5.74
N GLN A 156 27.94 23.88 6.39
CA GLN A 156 29.12 24.54 5.84
C GLN A 156 30.22 23.50 5.57
N GLY A 157 30.83 23.56 4.38
CA GLY A 157 31.84 22.58 3.95
C GLY A 157 31.28 21.28 3.35
N ASN A 158 29.97 21.04 3.41
CA ASN A 158 29.33 19.84 2.85
C ASN A 158 29.07 20.00 1.34
N ILE A 159 30.14 19.93 0.54
CA ILE A 159 30.02 19.84 -0.92
C ILE A 159 29.39 18.48 -1.24
N ALA A 160 28.41 18.42 -2.15
CA ALA A 160 27.88 17.16 -2.62
C ALA A 160 29.02 16.31 -3.22
N ALA A 161 29.51 15.32 -2.46
CA ALA A 161 30.58 14.42 -2.88
C ALA A 161 30.19 13.64 -4.15
N HIS A 162 28.90 13.38 -4.32
CA HIS A 162 28.33 12.80 -5.53
C HIS A 162 27.82 13.89 -6.48
N ARG A 163 28.20 13.79 -7.76
CA ARG A 163 27.64 14.61 -8.84
C ARG A 163 26.47 13.86 -9.49
N PRO A 164 25.21 14.25 -9.24
CA PRO A 164 24.06 13.58 -9.83
C PRO A 164 24.04 13.78 -11.35
N SER A 165 23.44 12.84 -12.08
CA SER A 165 23.33 12.96 -13.53
C SER A 165 22.49 14.18 -13.92
N LYS A 166 22.80 14.80 -15.07
CA LYS A 166 22.04 15.97 -15.59
C LYS A 166 20.53 15.68 -15.70
N ALA A 167 20.16 14.45 -16.06
CA ALA A 167 18.78 14.00 -16.15
C ALA A 167 18.11 13.91 -14.75
N ALA A 168 18.83 13.41 -13.75
CA ALA A 168 18.34 13.37 -12.37
C ALA A 168 18.12 14.78 -11.82
N VAL A 169 19.07 15.69 -12.02
CA VAL A 169 18.93 17.10 -11.61
C VAL A 169 17.74 17.76 -12.30
N LYS A 170 17.58 17.60 -13.62
CA LYS A 170 16.44 18.19 -14.36
C LYS A 170 15.09 17.70 -13.85
N ARG A 171 14.95 16.39 -13.60
CA ARG A 171 13.71 15.79 -13.06
C ARG A 171 13.40 16.32 -11.67
N HIS A 172 14.39 16.34 -10.79
CA HIS A 172 14.19 16.78 -9.40
C HIS A 172 13.99 18.28 -9.29
N ILE A 173 14.68 19.10 -10.08
CA ILE A 173 14.36 20.54 -10.16
C ILE A 173 12.88 20.71 -10.54
N LYS A 174 12.37 20.00 -11.56
CA LYS A 174 10.94 20.06 -11.93
C LYS A 174 10.01 19.68 -10.77
N ALA A 175 10.40 18.71 -9.93
CA ALA A 175 9.62 18.33 -8.75
C ALA A 175 9.70 19.40 -7.65
N LEU A 176 10.90 19.88 -7.33
CA LEU A 176 11.13 20.96 -6.36
C LEU A 176 10.44 22.26 -6.77
N SER A 177 10.37 22.56 -8.07
CA SER A 177 9.63 23.71 -8.61
C SER A 177 8.13 23.68 -8.31
N LYS A 178 7.56 22.51 -7.99
CA LYS A 178 6.16 22.40 -7.55
C LYS A 178 5.99 22.78 -6.08
N GLU A 179 7.03 22.57 -5.27
CA GLU A 179 7.07 22.97 -3.86
C GLU A 179 7.40 24.46 -3.74
N ASP A 180 8.43 24.91 -4.46
CA ASP A 180 8.86 26.30 -4.53
C ASP A 180 9.42 26.62 -5.93
N ALA A 181 8.76 27.54 -6.64
CA ALA A 181 9.13 27.94 -7.98
C ALA A 181 10.56 28.52 -8.09
N ALA A 182 11.11 29.08 -7.00
CA ALA A 182 12.44 29.68 -6.94
C ALA A 182 13.57 28.69 -7.26
N TRP A 183 13.38 27.39 -7.03
CA TRP A 183 14.34 26.35 -7.43
C TRP A 183 14.66 26.39 -8.94
N THR A 184 13.66 26.68 -9.77
CA THR A 184 13.85 26.82 -11.22
C THR A 184 14.76 28.00 -11.55
N SER A 185 14.55 29.11 -10.86
CA SER A 185 15.25 30.38 -11.07
C SER A 185 16.70 30.29 -10.60
N TRP A 186 16.93 29.71 -9.41
CA TRP A 186 18.27 29.39 -8.93
C TRP A 186 19.02 28.47 -9.89
N TRP A 187 18.37 27.44 -10.43
CA TRP A 187 19.00 26.57 -11.41
C TRP A 187 19.34 27.27 -12.73
N LYS A 188 18.53 28.25 -13.17
CA LYS A 188 18.86 29.10 -14.33
C LYS A 188 20.09 29.96 -14.05
N ILE A 189 20.21 30.55 -12.86
CA ILE A 189 21.39 31.32 -12.44
C ILE A 189 22.65 30.45 -12.44
N ALA A 190 22.60 29.26 -11.84
CA ALA A 190 23.73 28.32 -11.80
C ALA A 190 24.25 27.97 -13.22
N LYS A 191 23.34 27.85 -14.20
CA LYS A 191 23.71 27.63 -15.60
C LYS A 191 24.25 28.87 -16.29
N ALA A 192 23.60 30.02 -16.12
CA ALA A 192 23.97 31.27 -16.79
C ALA A 192 25.38 31.72 -16.40
N THR A 193 25.73 31.53 -15.14
CA THR A 193 27.07 31.83 -14.62
C THR A 193 28.11 30.80 -15.06
N LYS A 194 27.74 29.60 -15.52
CA LYS A 194 28.68 28.52 -15.95
C LYS A 194 29.39 28.77 -17.28
N HIS A 195 28.90 29.71 -18.08
CA HIS A 195 29.39 30.01 -19.43
C HIS A 195 29.97 31.43 -19.56
N ARG A 196 30.26 32.08 -18.43
CA ARG A 196 31.03 33.32 -18.32
C ARG A 196 32.36 33.00 -17.67
#